data_AF-A0A2Z4VBF5-F1
#
_entry.id   AF-A0A2Z4VBF5-F1
#
_cell.length_a   1.000
_cell.length_b   1.000
_cell.length_c   1.000
_cell.angle_alpha   90.00
_cell.angle_beta   90.00
_cell.angle_gamma   90.00
#
_symmetry.space_group_name_H-M   'P 1'
#
loop_
_entity.id
_entity.type
_entity.pdbx_description
1 polymer ?
#
loop_
_entity_poly.entity_id
_entity_poly.type
_entity_poly.pdbx_seq_one_letter_code
_entity_poly.pdbx_strand_id
1 'polypeptide(L)' 'MIPGPLAAHEAGVAPSTIRKWVQLGRLTAAGKAGRAQLFRLEDVFAAERDASRRTAAGMPGVAPA' A
#
# COMPACT_ATOMS: atom_id res chain seq x y z
N MET A 1 5.10 -4.15 13.88
CA MET A 1 5.08 -2.92 13.06
C MET A 1 6.39 -2.85 12.31
N ILE A 2 6.37 -2.49 11.03
CA ILE A 2 7.55 -2.56 10.16
C ILE A 2 7.81 -1.23 9.43
N PRO A 3 9.07 -0.91 9.08
CA PRO A 3 9.40 0.31 8.33
C PRO A 3 8.81 0.33 6.93
N GLY A 4 8.56 1.54 6.40
CA GLY A 4 7.99 1.74 5.06
C GLY A 4 8.65 0.96 3.90
N PRO A 5 10.00 0.92 3.77
CA PRO A 5 10.64 0.14 2.71
C PRO A 5 10.40 -1.37 2.83
N LEU A 6 10.41 -1.91 4.05
CA LEU A 6 10.12 -3.32 4.30
C LEU A 6 8.65 -3.61 4.03
N ALA A 7 7.74 -2.73 4.47
CA ALA A 7 6.31 -2.86 4.19
C ALA A 7 6.00 -2.88 2.69
N ALA A 8 6.71 -2.05 1.91
CA ALA A 8 6.57 -2.03 0.47
C ALA A 8 6.98 -3.38 -0.15
N HIS A 9 8.10 -3.94 0.32
CA HIS A 9 8.61 -5.24 -0.14
C HIS A 9 7.61 -6.38 0.16
N GLU A 10 7.12 -6.46 1.40
CA GLU A 10 6.15 -7.49 1.81
C GLU A 10 4.83 -7.41 1.03
N ALA A 11 4.39 -6.20 0.70
CA ALA A 11 3.17 -5.97 -0.09
C ALA A 11 3.40 -6.04 -1.60
N GLY A 12 4.64 -6.27 -2.07
CA GLY A 12 4.96 -6.32 -3.50
C GLY A 12 4.77 -4.99 -4.22
N VAL A 13 4.81 -3.87 -3.52
CA VAL A 13 4.63 -2.52 -4.09
C VAL A 13 5.90 -1.69 -3.99
N ALA A 14 6.01 -0.65 -4.81
CA ALA A 14 7.12 0.30 -4.71
C ALA A 14 7.03 1.14 -3.41
N PRO A 15 8.16 1.50 -2.77
CA PRO A 15 8.15 2.38 -1.59
C PRO A 15 7.52 3.76 -1.85
N SER A 16 7.56 4.24 -3.10
CA SER A 16 6.89 5.47 -3.54
C SER A 16 5.36 5.35 -3.46
N THR A 17 4.80 4.17 -3.73
CA THR A 17 3.36 3.88 -3.63
C THR A 17 2.88 3.97 -2.18
N ILE A 18 3.64 3.39 -1.24
CA ILE A 18 3.37 3.52 0.20
C ILE A 18 3.31 5.00 0.61
N ARG A 19 4.30 5.81 0.19
CA ARG A 19 4.30 7.26 0.47
C ARG A 19 3.07 7.94 -0.10
N LYS A 20 2.70 7.62 -1.33
CA LYS A 20 1.51 8.18 -1.99
C LYS A 20 0.22 7.79 -1.27
N TRP A 21 0.10 6.56 -0.79
CA TRP A 21 -1.06 6.14 0.01
C TRP A 21 -1.14 6.88 1.34
N VAL A 22 -0.01 7.11 2.02
CA VAL A 22 0.04 7.91 3.26
C VAL A 22 -0.36 9.36 2.99
N GLN A 23 0.16 9.97 1.92
CA GLN A 23 -0.18 11.34 1.54
C GLN A 23 -1.66 11.50 1.17
N LEU A 24 -2.24 10.49 0.51
CA LEU A 24 -3.66 10.45 0.16
C LEU A 24 -4.57 10.04 1.34
N GLY A 25 -4.00 9.76 2.53
CA GLY A 25 -4.76 9.31 3.70
C GLY A 25 -5.34 7.89 3.57
N ARG A 26 -4.87 7.10 2.60
CA ARG A 26 -5.33 5.72 2.35
C ARG A 26 -4.61 4.68 3.19
N LEU A 27 -3.43 5.03 3.72
CA LEU A 27 -2.65 4.20 4.61
C LEU A 27 -2.25 5.03 5.83
N THR A 28 -2.57 4.52 7.01
CA THR A 28 -2.22 5.17 8.28
C THR A 28 -0.92 4.58 8.80
N ALA A 29 0.05 5.46 9.10
CA ALA A 29 1.23 5.03 9.84
C ALA A 29 0.82 4.70 11.26
N ALA A 30 1.02 3.45 11.66
CA ALA A 30 0.66 2.97 12.98
C ALA A 30 1.60 3.54 14.08
N GLY A 31 2.78 4.05 13.69
CA GLY A 31 3.70 4.73 14.58
C GLY A 31 4.90 5.34 13.86
N LYS A 32 5.89 5.82 14.62
CA LYS A 32 7.17 6.31 14.11
C LYS A 32 8.31 5.78 14.97
N ALA A 33 9.37 5.29 14.33
CA ALA A 33 10.65 4.98 14.96
C ALA A 33 11.67 6.03 14.52
N GLY A 34 11.86 7.06 15.34
CA GLY A 34 12.68 8.22 14.99
C GLY A 34 12.14 8.95 13.75
N ARG A 35 12.92 8.92 12.66
CA ARG A 35 12.52 9.52 11.37
C ARG A 35 11.73 8.57 10.47
N ALA A 36 11.68 7.27 10.77
CA ALA A 36 10.99 6.28 9.95
C ALA A 36 9.54 6.11 10.41
N GLN A 37 8.60 6.11 9.45
CA GLN A 37 7.22 5.72 9.71
C GLN A 37 7.11 4.19 9.80
N LEU A 38 6.38 3.72 10.81
CA LEU A 38 6.09 2.31 11.03
C LEU A 38 4.66 2.01 10.61
N PHE A 39 4.49 0.89 9.92
CA PHE A 39 3.24 0.45 9.36
C PHE A 39 2.86 -0.91 9.94
N ARG A 40 1.56 -1.14 10.11
CA ARG A 40 1.03 -2.47 10.34
C ARG A 40 0.88 -3.15 8.98
N LEU A 41 1.29 -4.41 8.91
CA LEU A 41 1.24 -5.17 7.67
C LEU A 41 -0.21 -5.36 7.19
N GLU A 42 -1.15 -5.52 8.14
CA GLU A 42 -2.59 -5.65 7.87
C GLU A 42 -3.17 -4.43 7.12
N ASP A 43 -2.81 -3.22 7.55
CA ASP A 43 -3.25 -1.96 6.90
C ASP A 43 -2.62 -1.81 5.51
N VAL A 44 -1.36 -2.22 5.35
CA VAL A 44 -0.65 -2.14 4.07
C VAL A 44 -1.29 -3.09 3.05
N PHE A 45 -1.61 -4.32 3.44
CA PHE A 45 -2.32 -5.25 2.55
C PHE A 45 -3.76 -4.82 2.26
N ALA A 46 -4.44 -4.18 3.21
CA ALA A 46 -5.77 -3.61 2.95
C ALA A 46 -5.69 -2.47 1.91
N ALA A 47 -4.70 -1.58 2.04
CA ALA A 47 -4.44 -0.50 1.10
C ALA A 47 -4.00 -1.03 -0.28
N GLU A 48 -3.20 -2.09 -0.33
CA GLU A 48 -2.83 -2.79 -1.56
C GLU A 48 -4.06 -3.34 -2.26
N ARG A 49 -4.91 -4.11 -1.56
CA ARG A 49 -6.14 -4.66 -2.15
C ARG A 49 -7.06 -3.57 -2.68
N ASP A 50 -7.24 -2.47 -1.96
CA ASP A 50 -8.03 -1.32 -2.45
C ASP A 50 -7.39 -0.66 -3.68
N ALA A 51 -6.06 -0.54 -3.71
CA ALA A 51 -5.35 -0.02 -4.88
C ALA A 51 -5.49 -0.95 -6.09
N SER A 52 -5.27 -2.26 -5.91
CA SER A 52 -5.40 -3.29 -6.94
C SER A 52 -6.83 -3.38 -7.48
N ARG A 53 -7.85 -3.28 -6.61
CA ARG A 53 -9.25 -3.21 -7.03
C ARG A 53 -9.55 -1.97 -7.89
N ARG A 54 -8.97 -0.82 -7.58
CA ARG A 54 -9.17 0.40 -8.39
C ARG A 54 -8.46 0.34 -9.74
N THR A 55 -7.27 -0.27 -9.79
CA THR A 55 -6.59 -0.54 -11.07
C THR A 55 -7.39 -1.54 -11.90
N ALA A 56 -7.91 -2.61 -11.29
CA ALA A 56 -8.75 -3.60 -11.96
C ALA A 56 -10.10 -3.01 -12.41
N ALA A 57 -10.74 -2.16 -11.61
CA ALA A 57 -11.95 -1.45 -11.98
C ALA A 57 -11.72 -0.39 -13.08
N GLY A 58 -10.46 0.01 -13.30
CA GLY A 58 -10.03 0.84 -14.42
C GLY A 58 -9.77 0.06 -15.72
N MET A 59 -9.90 -1.27 -15.72
CA MET A 59 -9.87 -2.09 -16.94
C MET A 59 -11.30 -2.44 -17.40
N PRO A 60 -11.90 -1.69 -18.34
CA PRO A 60 -13.03 -2.21 -19.09
C PRO A 60 -12.50 -3.23 -20.12
N GLY A 61 -12.76 -4.52 -19.87
CA GLY A 61 -12.72 -5.56 -20.90
C GLY A 61 -11.39 -6.29 -21.11
N VAL A 62 -11.27 -7.46 -20.50
CA VAL A 62 -10.74 -8.65 -21.18
C VAL A 62 -11.46 -9.87 -20.61
N ALA A 63 -12.38 -10.42 -21.41
CA ALA A 63 -12.96 -11.74 -21.15
C ALA A 63 -11.91 -12.80 -21.54
N PRO A 64 -11.72 -13.87 -20.74
CA PRO A 64 -11.01 -15.05 -21.21
C PRO A 64 -11.87 -15.81 -22.24
N ALA A 65 -11.17 -16.34 -23.25
CA ALA A 65 -11.67 -17.01 -24.46
C ALA A 65 -12.48 -18.29 -24.20
#